data_AF-A0A221K0D8-F1
#
_entry.id   AF-A0A221K0D8-F1
#
_cell.length_a   1.000
_cell.length_b   1.000
_cell.length_c   1.000
_cell.angle_alpha   90.00
_cell.angle_beta   90.00
_cell.angle_gamma   90.00
#
_symmetry.space_group_name_H-M   'P 1'
#
loop_
_entity.id
_entity.type
_entity.pdbx_description
1 polymer ?
#
loop_
_entity_poly.entity_id
_entity_poly.type
_entity_poly.pdbx_seq_one_letter_code
_entity_poly.pdbx_strand_id
1 'polypeptide(L)'
;MMRPSDLQDRMLQLPLFLLMFGAASAFMLVPAIHGSVIRELATARAFLYSAVLGLLLFALIALAHAGRSPRHGTLGPLMSLFAAFTVLPAFLAVPFHEGLGTTSFLNAYIEMVSSFTTTGATLFDTPGRLNDTLNLWRAQVGWMGGLLMWIAASAILAPLSLGGFEVTARAEPGRYDERNMRYRHVEGRARLVKVFKALVPIYTGLTILLWILLIVGGDRSLVALCHAMSVMATSGISPVGGASGAGSGIGGEMVMALFMLFALSRMTFSTDTVTSDSGGLLQDPEFRIGIAVVLGVPFILFLRHFLGAIDVGEQNSLVAAGQALWGAVFTVLSFLSTTGFTSAYWETSQNWSGLATPGMILMGLALIGGGVATTAGGVKLLRVFALYQAGLREMEKLVHPHSVSSGNTVGRRVLKGGAFIAWVFFMLFAMSLALVTTVLAGLGVEFEAAMTMAVAALSTTGPLLEWAGDAPIRLQELGPAAKSVFAAAMVLGRLETLAIIALLTPDLWRS
;
A
#
# COMPACT_ATOMS: atom_id res chain seq x y z
N MET A 1 -11.60 -38.03 -18.33
CA MET A 1 -10.72 -36.86 -18.52
C MET A 1 -11.59 -35.63 -18.64
N MET A 2 -11.59 -34.75 -17.64
CA MET A 2 -12.32 -33.47 -17.70
C MET A 2 -11.64 -32.56 -18.73
N ARG A 3 -12.42 -31.79 -19.51
CA ARG A 3 -11.84 -30.78 -20.40
C ARG A 3 -11.21 -29.66 -19.53
N PRO A 4 -10.09 -29.05 -19.94
CA PRO A 4 -9.46 -27.96 -19.20
C PRO A 4 -10.42 -26.78 -18.90
N SER A 5 -11.39 -26.54 -19.80
CA SER A 5 -12.46 -25.55 -19.63
C SER A 5 -13.32 -25.81 -18.39
N ASP A 6 -13.67 -27.08 -18.15
CA ASP A 6 -14.60 -27.47 -17.08
C ASP A 6 -13.93 -27.36 -15.70
N LEU A 7 -12.61 -27.55 -15.64
CA LEU A 7 -11.82 -27.32 -14.42
C LEU A 7 -11.71 -25.83 -14.12
N GLN A 8 -11.48 -25.00 -15.13
CA GLN A 8 -11.42 -23.55 -14.96
C GLN A 8 -12.76 -23.01 -14.45
N ASP A 9 -13.88 -23.44 -15.05
CA ASP A 9 -15.22 -23.02 -14.62
C ASP A 9 -15.58 -23.50 -13.21
N ARG A 10 -15.14 -24.70 -12.80
CA ARG A 10 -15.30 -25.20 -11.43
C ARG A 10 -14.44 -24.45 -10.41
N MET A 11 -13.20 -24.10 -10.75
CA MET A 11 -12.35 -23.30 -9.85
C MET A 11 -12.92 -21.90 -9.63
N LEU A 12 -13.54 -21.31 -10.66
CA LEU A 12 -14.22 -20.02 -10.59
C LEU A 12 -15.47 -20.02 -9.69
N GLN A 13 -16.01 -21.18 -9.36
CA GLN A 13 -17.14 -21.34 -8.44
C GLN A 13 -16.71 -21.34 -6.96
N LEU A 14 -15.44 -21.55 -6.65
CA LEU A 14 -14.95 -21.54 -5.27
C LEU A 14 -15.02 -20.14 -4.61
N PRO A 15 -15.10 -20.06 -3.26
CA PRO A 15 -14.99 -18.79 -2.55
C PRO A 15 -13.66 -18.09 -2.84
N LEU A 16 -13.68 -16.76 -3.05
CA LEU A 16 -12.48 -15.98 -3.37
C LEU A 16 -11.38 -16.15 -2.31
N PHE A 17 -11.76 -16.15 -1.03
CA PHE A 17 -10.84 -16.40 0.09
C PHE A 17 -10.13 -17.76 -0.04
N LEU A 18 -10.84 -18.81 -0.46
CA LEU A 18 -10.26 -20.13 -0.65
C LEU A 18 -9.25 -20.16 -1.81
N LEU A 19 -9.54 -19.46 -2.91
CA LEU A 19 -8.60 -19.31 -4.03
C LEU A 19 -7.33 -18.59 -3.58
N MET A 20 -7.46 -17.55 -2.77
CA MET A 20 -6.31 -16.81 -2.21
C MET A 20 -5.49 -17.69 -1.26
N PHE A 21 -6.15 -18.48 -0.42
CA PHE A 21 -5.50 -19.46 0.46
C PHE A 21 -4.72 -20.52 -0.32
N GLY A 22 -5.31 -21.07 -1.38
CA GLY A 22 -4.65 -22.01 -2.28
C GLY A 22 -3.45 -21.39 -2.99
N ALA A 23 -3.59 -20.16 -3.51
CA ALA A 23 -2.50 -19.42 -4.13
C ALA A 23 -1.36 -19.16 -3.13
N ALA A 24 -1.66 -18.68 -1.92
CA ALA A 24 -0.69 -18.46 -0.86
C ALA A 24 0.08 -19.74 -0.51
N SER A 25 -0.63 -20.88 -0.41
CA SER A 25 -0.02 -22.19 -0.15
C SER A 25 0.94 -22.61 -1.27
N ALA A 26 0.58 -22.36 -2.54
CA ALA A 26 1.46 -22.63 -3.67
C ALA A 26 2.70 -21.71 -3.67
N PHE A 27 2.52 -20.44 -3.32
CA PHE A 27 3.60 -19.46 -3.26
C PHE A 27 4.65 -19.78 -2.18
N MET A 28 4.29 -20.51 -1.11
CA MET A 28 5.25 -21.04 -0.12
C MET A 28 6.26 -22.03 -0.71
N LEU A 29 6.01 -22.61 -1.90
CA LEU A 29 6.99 -23.46 -2.57
C LEU A 29 8.23 -22.67 -3.02
N VAL A 30 8.11 -21.37 -3.31
CA VAL A 30 9.22 -20.51 -3.73
C VAL A 30 10.30 -20.41 -2.64
N PRO A 31 10.00 -19.99 -1.40
CA PRO A 31 10.98 -20.00 -0.32
C PRO A 31 11.41 -21.42 0.07
N ALA A 32 10.58 -22.45 -0.09
CA ALA A 32 11.00 -23.84 0.12
C ALA A 32 12.13 -24.26 -0.84
N ILE A 33 11.99 -23.93 -2.13
CA ILE A 33 13.01 -24.18 -3.14
C ILE A 33 14.26 -23.33 -2.85
N HIS A 34 14.08 -22.03 -2.60
CA HIS A 34 15.19 -21.13 -2.30
C HIS A 34 16.01 -21.61 -1.09
N GLY A 35 15.34 -21.91 0.03
CA GLY A 35 15.97 -22.43 1.24
C GLY A 35 16.72 -23.74 1.02
N SER A 36 16.20 -24.60 0.13
CA SER A 36 16.88 -25.85 -0.26
C SER A 36 18.17 -25.59 -1.03
N VAL A 37 18.17 -24.61 -1.94
CA VAL A 37 19.35 -24.22 -2.74
C VAL A 37 20.45 -23.62 -1.86
N ILE A 38 20.08 -22.73 -0.92
CA ILE A 38 21.04 -22.09 0.00
C ILE A 38 21.41 -22.98 1.21
N ARG A 39 20.93 -24.23 1.24
CA ARG A 39 21.18 -25.23 2.29
C ARG A 39 20.62 -24.87 3.68
N GLU A 40 19.60 -24.01 3.75
CA GLU A 40 18.83 -23.71 4.96
C GLU A 40 17.68 -24.72 5.13
N LEU A 41 18.04 -25.98 5.39
CA LEU A 41 17.09 -27.10 5.37
C LEU A 41 16.00 -27.01 6.45
N ALA A 42 16.24 -26.33 7.57
CA ALA A 42 15.23 -26.11 8.60
C ALA A 42 14.09 -25.21 8.08
N THR A 43 14.45 -24.03 7.58
CA THR A 43 13.51 -23.07 6.98
C THR A 43 12.81 -23.66 5.76
N ALA A 44 13.55 -24.33 4.89
CA ALA A 44 12.98 -24.96 3.68
C ALA A 44 11.91 -26.00 4.01
N ARG A 45 12.12 -26.82 5.04
CA ARG A 45 11.14 -27.82 5.50
C ARG A 45 9.88 -27.18 6.06
N ALA A 46 9.99 -26.13 6.86
CA ALA A 46 8.85 -25.39 7.41
C ALA A 46 7.94 -24.87 6.28
N PHE A 47 8.53 -24.26 5.24
CA PHE A 47 7.80 -23.80 4.07
C PHE A 47 7.20 -24.96 3.26
N LEU A 48 7.94 -26.05 3.05
CA LEU A 48 7.45 -27.21 2.30
C LEU A 48 6.25 -27.87 2.99
N TYR A 49 6.33 -28.10 4.31
CA TYR A 49 5.24 -28.71 5.07
C TYR A 49 4.00 -27.81 5.09
N SER A 50 4.19 -26.51 5.28
CA SER A 50 3.10 -25.54 5.22
C SER A 50 2.46 -25.49 3.83
N ALA A 51 3.25 -25.53 2.76
CA ALA A 51 2.76 -25.56 1.38
C ALA A 51 1.94 -26.82 1.08
N VAL A 52 2.46 -28.00 1.42
CA VAL A 52 1.79 -29.29 1.18
C VAL A 52 0.49 -29.38 1.99
N LEU A 53 0.54 -29.03 3.28
CA LEU A 53 -0.63 -29.07 4.15
C LEU A 53 -1.69 -28.06 3.70
N GLY A 54 -1.27 -26.84 3.34
CA GLY A 54 -2.16 -25.81 2.80
C GLY A 54 -2.82 -26.23 1.49
N LEU A 55 -2.07 -26.79 0.54
CA LEU A 55 -2.61 -27.28 -0.72
C LEU A 55 -3.56 -28.47 -0.53
N LEU A 56 -3.27 -29.36 0.43
CA LEU A 56 -4.13 -30.47 0.78
C LEU A 56 -5.46 -29.98 1.39
N LEU A 57 -5.41 -29.04 2.34
CA LEU A 57 -6.61 -28.42 2.90
C LEU A 57 -7.43 -27.69 1.82
N PHE A 58 -6.76 -26.93 0.95
CA PHE A 58 -7.38 -26.28 -0.19
C PHE A 58 -8.11 -27.30 -1.07
N ALA A 59 -7.45 -28.40 -1.44
CA ALA A 59 -8.04 -29.44 -2.30
C ALA A 59 -9.24 -30.12 -1.64
N LEU A 60 -9.18 -30.45 -0.34
CA LEU A 60 -10.28 -31.05 0.40
C LEU A 60 -11.49 -30.12 0.48
N ILE A 61 -11.27 -28.85 0.82
CA ILE A 61 -12.36 -27.86 0.92
C ILE A 61 -12.93 -27.55 -0.47
N ALA A 62 -12.09 -27.45 -1.49
CA ALA A 62 -12.51 -27.25 -2.87
C ALA A 62 -13.36 -28.42 -3.38
N LEU A 63 -12.98 -29.66 -3.05
CA LEU A 63 -13.74 -30.85 -3.40
C LEU A 63 -15.07 -30.92 -2.64
N ALA A 64 -15.10 -30.54 -1.35
CA ALA A 64 -16.33 -30.46 -0.56
C ALA A 64 -17.28 -29.36 -1.04
N HIS A 65 -16.77 -28.34 -1.73
CA HIS A 65 -17.57 -27.30 -2.40
C HIS A 65 -17.95 -27.66 -3.84
N ALA A 66 -17.37 -28.71 -4.43
CA ALA A 66 -17.69 -29.11 -5.79
C ALA A 66 -19.17 -29.50 -5.89
N GLY A 67 -19.93 -28.77 -6.71
CA GLY A 67 -21.37 -28.98 -6.89
C GLY A 67 -22.29 -28.07 -6.09
N ARG A 68 -21.73 -27.12 -5.29
CA ARG A 68 -22.52 -26.05 -4.67
C ARG A 68 -22.53 -24.80 -5.53
N SER A 69 -23.71 -24.35 -5.93
CA SER A 69 -23.86 -23.03 -6.58
C SER A 69 -23.49 -21.91 -5.60
N PRO A 70 -22.64 -20.94 -6.00
CA PRO A 70 -22.32 -19.80 -5.16
C PRO A 70 -23.58 -19.03 -4.77
N ARG A 71 -23.71 -18.64 -3.50
CA ARG A 71 -24.69 -17.62 -3.09
C ARG A 71 -24.17 -16.27 -3.58
N HIS A 72 -24.92 -15.65 -4.49
CA HIS A 72 -24.58 -14.38 -5.13
C HIS A 72 -24.98 -13.23 -4.19
N GLY A 73 -24.00 -12.63 -3.51
CA GLY A 73 -24.18 -11.42 -2.71
C GLY A 73 -23.04 -10.44 -2.96
N THR A 74 -23.35 -9.15 -3.03
CA THR A 74 -22.38 -8.04 -3.19
C THR A 74 -21.38 -7.97 -2.03
N LEU A 75 -21.77 -8.42 -0.84
CA LEU A 75 -20.91 -8.49 0.34
C LEU A 75 -19.90 -9.65 0.32
N GLY A 76 -20.10 -10.67 -0.51
CA GLY A 76 -19.23 -11.85 -0.56
C GLY A 76 -17.76 -11.50 -0.84
N PRO A 77 -17.45 -10.72 -1.89
CA PRO A 77 -16.10 -10.25 -2.18
C PRO A 77 -15.49 -9.37 -1.08
N LEU A 78 -16.28 -8.45 -0.49
CA LEU A 78 -15.82 -7.59 0.61
C LEU A 78 -15.48 -8.40 1.87
N MET A 79 -16.33 -9.36 2.24
CA MET A 79 -16.07 -10.26 3.36
C MET A 79 -14.85 -11.14 3.11
N SER A 80 -14.66 -11.61 1.88
CA SER A 80 -13.45 -12.36 1.53
C SER A 80 -12.19 -11.51 1.57
N LEU A 81 -12.29 -10.22 1.22
CA LEU A 81 -11.18 -9.28 1.31
C LEU A 81 -10.83 -8.98 2.78
N PHE A 82 -11.83 -8.76 3.63
CA PHE A 82 -11.64 -8.58 5.07
C PHE A 82 -11.01 -9.83 5.71
N ALA A 83 -11.53 -11.02 5.40
CA ALA A 83 -10.96 -12.29 5.86
C ALA A 83 -9.53 -12.49 5.35
N ALA A 84 -9.23 -12.04 4.13
CA ALA A 84 -7.89 -12.11 3.58
C ALA A 84 -6.88 -11.26 4.35
N PHE A 85 -7.23 -10.07 4.82
CA PHE A 85 -6.27 -9.25 5.61
C PHE A 85 -6.22 -9.62 7.09
N THR A 86 -7.23 -10.30 7.63
CA THR A 86 -7.29 -10.66 9.06
C THR A 86 -6.86 -12.10 9.34
N VAL A 87 -7.41 -13.07 8.59
CA VAL A 87 -7.24 -14.51 8.83
C VAL A 87 -6.07 -15.09 8.03
N LEU A 88 -5.91 -14.70 6.76
CA LEU A 88 -4.84 -15.26 5.92
C LEU A 88 -3.44 -15.02 6.51
N PRO A 89 -3.09 -13.85 7.09
CA PRO A 89 -1.77 -13.65 7.66
C PRO A 89 -1.44 -14.61 8.82
N ALA A 90 -2.44 -15.12 9.54
CA ALA A 90 -2.23 -16.15 10.55
C ALA A 90 -1.72 -17.46 9.93
N PHE A 91 -2.21 -17.81 8.74
CA PHE A 91 -1.68 -18.95 7.98
C PHE A 91 -0.30 -18.65 7.38
N LEU A 92 -0.08 -17.45 6.84
CA LEU A 92 1.23 -17.04 6.32
C LEU A 92 2.31 -17.01 7.40
N ALA A 93 1.93 -16.82 8.66
CA ALA A 93 2.83 -16.76 9.81
C ALA A 93 3.33 -18.13 10.25
N VAL A 94 2.64 -19.22 9.91
CA VAL A 94 3.01 -20.59 10.30
C VAL A 94 4.43 -20.95 9.83
N PRO A 95 4.76 -20.92 8.52
CA PRO A 95 6.11 -21.27 8.07
C PRO A 95 7.17 -20.26 8.54
N PHE A 96 6.78 -18.99 8.72
CA PHE A 96 7.69 -17.95 9.22
C PHE A 96 8.07 -18.19 10.69
N HIS A 97 7.09 -18.53 11.53
CA HIS A 97 7.30 -18.86 12.94
C HIS A 97 8.12 -20.14 13.11
N GLU A 98 7.77 -21.20 12.38
CA GLU A 98 8.52 -22.47 12.41
C GLU A 98 9.94 -22.32 11.85
N GLY A 99 10.11 -21.55 10.77
CA GLY A 99 11.42 -21.32 10.16
C GLY A 99 12.36 -20.49 11.04
N LEU A 100 11.83 -19.56 11.85
CA LEU A 100 12.64 -18.71 12.74
C LEU A 100 12.87 -19.34 14.12
N GLY A 101 11.89 -20.04 14.69
CA GLY A 101 11.97 -20.80 15.95
C GLY A 101 12.17 -20.00 17.25
N THR A 102 12.53 -18.71 17.17
CA THR A 102 12.95 -17.87 18.31
C THR A 102 12.00 -16.71 18.62
N THR A 103 10.83 -16.66 17.98
CA THR A 103 9.85 -15.58 18.13
C THR A 103 8.51 -16.12 18.61
N SER A 104 7.66 -15.25 19.16
CA SER A 104 6.27 -15.62 19.46
C SER A 104 5.42 -15.66 18.20
N PHE A 105 4.38 -16.50 18.19
CA PHE A 105 3.43 -16.54 17.08
C PHE A 105 2.76 -15.18 16.82
N LEU A 106 2.48 -14.40 17.87
CA LEU A 106 1.93 -13.06 17.73
C LEU A 106 2.86 -12.13 16.93
N ASN A 107 4.16 -12.15 17.21
CA ASN A 107 5.14 -11.36 16.45
C ASN A 107 5.18 -11.79 14.97
N ALA A 108 5.16 -13.10 14.71
CA ALA A 108 5.11 -13.64 13.35
C ALA A 108 3.82 -13.24 12.62
N TYR A 109 2.68 -13.29 13.31
CA TYR A 109 1.39 -12.82 12.79
C TYR A 109 1.44 -11.35 12.39
N ILE A 110 1.93 -10.47 13.27
CA ILE A 110 2.00 -9.04 13.00
C ILE A 110 2.95 -8.74 11.84
N GLU A 111 4.09 -9.44 11.77
CA GLU A 111 5.02 -9.32 10.65
C GLU A 111 4.34 -9.68 9.31
N MET A 112 3.52 -10.74 9.32
CA MET A 112 2.76 -11.15 8.12
C MET A 112 1.59 -10.23 7.82
N VAL A 113 0.91 -9.67 8.84
CA VAL A 113 -0.11 -8.64 8.64
C VAL A 113 0.55 -7.42 7.99
N SER A 114 1.62 -6.91 8.58
CA SER A 114 2.39 -5.77 8.07
C SER A 114 2.90 -5.98 6.65
N SER A 115 3.41 -7.18 6.35
CA SER A 115 3.82 -7.53 5.00
C SER A 115 2.62 -7.54 4.06
N PHE A 116 1.55 -8.25 4.40
CA PHE A 116 0.40 -8.46 3.51
C PHE A 116 -0.45 -7.18 3.32
N THR A 117 -0.53 -6.29 4.31
CA THR A 117 -1.13 -4.96 4.18
C THR A 117 -0.23 -3.96 3.46
N THR A 118 0.96 -4.41 3.00
CA THR A 118 2.02 -3.59 2.40
C THR A 118 2.39 -2.39 3.27
N THR A 119 2.36 -2.57 4.59
CA THR A 119 2.81 -1.54 5.54
C THR A 119 4.32 -1.60 5.70
N GLY A 120 4.89 -2.79 5.80
CA GLY A 120 6.35 -2.99 5.95
C GLY A 120 6.94 -2.45 7.24
N ALA A 121 6.12 -2.29 8.28
CA ALA A 121 6.60 -2.11 9.64
C ALA A 121 7.15 -3.44 10.15
N THR A 122 8.45 -3.49 10.39
CA THR A 122 9.19 -4.71 10.74
C THR A 122 9.30 -4.88 12.25
N LEU A 123 9.17 -6.12 12.72
CA LEU A 123 9.53 -6.51 14.08
C LEU A 123 10.97 -7.03 14.15
N PHE A 124 11.69 -7.13 13.04
CA PHE A 124 13.00 -7.77 12.96
C PHE A 124 14.05 -6.83 12.36
N ASP A 125 14.24 -5.68 13.01
CA ASP A 125 15.04 -4.57 12.49
C ASP A 125 16.55 -4.83 12.60
N THR A 126 16.95 -5.79 13.43
CA THR A 126 18.34 -6.20 13.58
C THR A 126 18.81 -6.96 12.33
N PRO A 127 19.75 -6.41 11.54
CA PRO A 127 20.28 -7.10 10.36
C PRO A 127 20.86 -8.45 10.74
N GLY A 128 20.63 -9.47 9.92
CA GLY A 128 21.12 -10.83 10.14
C GLY A 128 20.30 -11.68 11.12
N ARG A 129 19.28 -11.12 11.79
CA ARG A 129 18.35 -11.95 12.61
C ARG A 129 17.49 -12.86 11.75
N LEU A 130 17.12 -12.40 10.56
CA LEU A 130 16.37 -13.19 9.59
C LEU A 130 17.32 -13.73 8.52
N ASN A 131 17.13 -14.99 8.17
CA ASN A 131 17.81 -15.56 7.04
C ASN A 131 17.24 -15.05 5.71
N ASP A 132 18.00 -15.28 4.65
CA ASP A 132 17.67 -14.86 3.29
C ASP A 132 16.31 -15.42 2.82
N THR A 133 15.98 -16.65 3.21
CA THR A 133 14.71 -17.29 2.85
C THR A 133 13.49 -16.64 3.52
N LEU A 134 13.62 -16.22 4.78
CA LEU A 134 12.57 -15.52 5.52
C LEU A 134 12.39 -14.09 5.00
N ASN A 135 13.48 -13.42 4.63
CA ASN A 135 13.41 -12.11 3.98
C ASN A 135 12.71 -12.19 2.61
N LEU A 136 13.01 -13.22 1.82
CA LEU A 136 12.28 -13.49 0.58
C LEU A 136 10.78 -13.66 0.83
N TRP A 137 10.41 -14.44 1.85
CA TRP A 137 9.00 -14.65 2.18
C TRP A 137 8.28 -13.36 2.56
N ARG A 138 8.89 -12.51 3.40
CA ARG A 138 8.32 -11.20 3.78
C ARG A 138 8.06 -10.33 2.54
N ALA A 139 9.07 -10.19 1.67
CA ALA A 139 8.95 -9.42 0.43
C ALA A 139 7.88 -10.00 -0.51
N GLN A 140 7.80 -11.32 -0.62
CA GLN A 140 6.82 -12.02 -1.45
C GLN A 140 5.39 -11.88 -0.92
N VAL A 141 5.20 -11.94 0.41
CA VAL A 141 3.90 -11.67 1.05
C VAL A 141 3.46 -10.23 0.80
N GLY A 142 4.39 -9.27 0.87
CA GLY A 142 4.14 -7.88 0.47
C GLY A 142 3.75 -7.73 -0.99
N TRP A 143 4.47 -8.39 -1.89
CA TRP A 143 4.16 -8.43 -3.31
C TRP A 143 2.76 -8.99 -3.61
N MET A 144 2.38 -10.08 -2.93
CA MET A 144 1.03 -10.64 -3.01
C MET A 144 -0.04 -9.68 -2.49
N GLY A 145 0.22 -8.99 -1.37
CA GLY A 145 -0.67 -7.99 -0.79
C GLY A 145 -0.89 -6.78 -1.69
N GLY A 146 0.18 -6.30 -2.33
CA GLY A 146 0.15 -5.23 -3.34
C GLY A 146 -0.71 -5.62 -4.53
N LEU A 147 -0.45 -6.80 -5.12
CA LEU A 147 -1.23 -7.33 -6.23
C LEU A 147 -2.71 -7.52 -5.87
N LEU A 148 -3.00 -8.08 -4.69
CA LEU A 148 -4.36 -8.25 -4.22
C LEU A 148 -5.09 -6.93 -4.15
N MET A 149 -4.49 -5.91 -3.51
CA MET A 149 -5.13 -4.61 -3.37
C MET A 149 -5.36 -3.96 -4.73
N TRP A 150 -4.42 -4.12 -5.66
CA TRP A 150 -4.55 -3.56 -6.98
C TRP A 150 -5.70 -4.20 -7.80
N ILE A 151 -5.85 -5.52 -7.70
CA ILE A 151 -6.97 -6.25 -8.29
C ILE A 151 -8.28 -5.92 -7.56
N ALA A 152 -8.27 -5.84 -6.24
CA ALA A 152 -9.44 -5.50 -5.44
C ALA A 152 -9.93 -4.08 -5.73
N ALA A 153 -9.02 -3.11 -5.88
CA ALA A 153 -9.35 -1.73 -6.21
C ALA A 153 -10.09 -1.63 -7.55
N SER A 154 -9.63 -2.36 -8.57
CA SER A 154 -10.21 -2.32 -9.93
C SER A 154 -11.46 -3.22 -10.09
N ALA A 155 -11.49 -4.38 -9.45
CA ALA A 155 -12.57 -5.36 -9.63
C ALA A 155 -13.68 -5.28 -8.58
N ILE A 156 -13.38 -4.81 -7.35
CA ILE A 156 -14.31 -4.76 -6.22
C ILE A 156 -14.66 -3.30 -5.87
N LEU A 157 -13.66 -2.46 -5.59
CA LEU A 157 -13.90 -1.09 -5.09
C LEU A 157 -14.44 -0.15 -6.18
N ALA A 158 -13.88 -0.21 -7.40
CA ALA A 158 -14.32 0.64 -8.51
C ALA A 158 -15.83 0.51 -8.83
N PRO A 159 -16.42 -0.69 -8.99
CA PRO A 159 -17.86 -0.81 -9.21
C PRO A 159 -18.74 -0.35 -8.04
N LEU A 160 -18.20 -0.31 -6.82
CA LEU A 160 -18.87 0.21 -5.61
C LEU A 160 -18.64 1.71 -5.39
N SER A 161 -17.87 2.37 -6.27
CA SER A 161 -17.44 3.77 -6.10
C SER A 161 -16.74 4.02 -4.76
N LEU A 162 -16.01 3.02 -4.26
CA LEU A 162 -15.13 3.09 -3.10
C LEU A 162 -13.68 3.19 -3.57
N GLY A 163 -12.72 3.46 -2.68
CA GLY A 163 -11.31 3.43 -3.08
C GLY A 163 -10.84 4.70 -3.78
N GLY A 164 -11.51 5.84 -3.57
CA GLY A 164 -11.29 7.14 -4.23
C GLY A 164 -11.95 7.27 -5.60
N PHE A 165 -12.59 6.20 -6.11
CA PHE A 165 -13.41 6.25 -7.31
C PHE A 165 -14.66 7.11 -7.14
N GLU A 166 -15.09 7.40 -5.91
CA GLU A 166 -16.17 8.36 -5.61
C GLU A 166 -15.92 9.77 -6.19
N VAL A 167 -14.65 10.17 -6.34
CA VAL A 167 -14.26 11.49 -6.84
C VAL A 167 -14.18 11.52 -8.38
N THR A 168 -13.76 10.40 -8.99
CA THR A 168 -13.55 10.30 -10.45
C THR A 168 -14.77 9.78 -11.22
N ALA A 169 -15.68 9.06 -10.55
CA ALA A 169 -16.80 8.41 -11.23
C ALA A 169 -17.66 9.42 -11.98
N ARG A 170 -17.86 9.17 -13.28
CA ARG A 170 -18.80 9.87 -14.17
C ARG A 170 -20.28 9.59 -13.80
N ALA A 171 -20.60 9.48 -12.51
CA ALA A 171 -21.97 9.32 -12.07
C ALA A 171 -22.67 10.68 -12.22
N GLU A 172 -23.46 10.82 -13.29
CA GLU A 172 -24.41 11.91 -13.42
C GLU A 172 -25.34 11.91 -12.20
N PRO A 173 -25.43 13.02 -11.44
CA PRO A 173 -26.39 13.11 -10.34
C PRO A 173 -27.79 13.20 -10.95
N GLY A 174 -28.61 12.16 -10.75
CA GLY A 174 -30.02 12.14 -11.15
C GLY A 174 -30.50 10.90 -11.90
N ARG A 175 -29.60 9.99 -12.33
CA ARG A 175 -29.97 8.66 -12.82
C ARG A 175 -29.43 7.59 -11.87
N TYR A 176 -30.11 7.44 -10.73
CA TYR A 176 -30.09 6.16 -10.01
C TYR A 176 -30.84 5.15 -10.88
N ASP A 177 -30.15 4.62 -11.88
CA ASP A 177 -30.73 3.62 -12.78
C ASP A 177 -30.73 2.28 -12.04
N GLU A 178 -31.75 2.09 -11.18
CA GLU A 178 -32.03 0.86 -10.43
C GLU A 178 -32.03 -0.38 -11.36
N ARG A 179 -32.29 -0.16 -12.66
CA ARG A 179 -32.30 -1.17 -13.70
C ARG A 179 -30.89 -1.68 -14.08
N ASN A 180 -29.83 -0.90 -13.87
CA ASN A 180 -28.44 -1.28 -14.16
C ASN A 180 -27.72 -1.96 -12.98
N MET A 181 -28.21 -1.80 -11.74
CA MET A 181 -27.75 -2.60 -10.58
C MET A 181 -28.03 -4.09 -10.82
N ARG A 182 -29.24 -4.41 -11.32
CA ARG A 182 -29.70 -5.81 -11.49
C ARG A 182 -28.88 -6.63 -12.49
N TYR A 183 -28.33 -5.99 -13.54
CA TYR A 183 -27.48 -6.67 -14.53
C TYR A 183 -25.98 -6.68 -14.17
N ARG A 184 -25.51 -5.80 -13.25
CA ARG A 184 -24.11 -5.79 -12.76
C ARG A 184 -23.81 -6.87 -11.71
N HIS A 185 -24.83 -7.52 -11.14
CA HIS A 185 -24.69 -8.54 -10.11
C HIS A 185 -24.13 -9.89 -10.61
N VAL A 186 -24.18 -10.16 -11.92
CA VAL A 186 -23.76 -11.43 -12.53
C VAL A 186 -22.25 -11.46 -12.89
N GLU A 187 -21.54 -10.32 -12.86
CA GLU A 187 -20.21 -10.19 -13.49
C GLU A 187 -19.02 -10.03 -12.52
N GLY A 188 -19.21 -9.95 -11.20
CA GLY A 188 -18.14 -9.62 -10.25
C GLY A 188 -16.91 -10.56 -10.33
N ARG A 189 -17.13 -11.87 -10.48
CA ARG A 189 -16.05 -12.87 -10.60
C ARG A 189 -15.42 -12.94 -11.99
N ALA A 190 -16.23 -12.85 -13.05
CA ALA A 190 -15.73 -12.78 -14.41
C ALA A 190 -14.84 -11.53 -14.61
N ARG A 191 -15.24 -10.41 -13.98
CA ARG A 191 -14.43 -9.19 -13.90
C ARG A 191 -13.13 -9.40 -13.14
N LEU A 192 -13.17 -10.00 -11.95
CA LEU A 192 -11.96 -10.33 -11.17
C LEU A 192 -10.94 -11.10 -12.01
N VAL A 193 -11.40 -12.08 -12.80
CA VAL A 193 -10.52 -12.91 -13.63
C VAL A 193 -10.00 -12.14 -14.84
N LYS A 194 -10.83 -11.31 -15.48
CA LYS A 194 -10.41 -10.44 -16.58
C LYS A 194 -9.33 -9.47 -16.11
N VAL A 195 -9.56 -8.81 -14.97
CA VAL A 195 -8.61 -7.90 -14.32
C VAL A 195 -7.33 -8.64 -13.93
N PHE A 196 -7.44 -9.82 -13.30
CA PHE A 196 -6.29 -10.64 -12.94
C PHE A 196 -5.43 -10.98 -14.16
N LYS A 197 -6.05 -11.47 -15.25
CA LYS A 197 -5.33 -11.81 -16.50
C LYS A 197 -4.67 -10.61 -17.16
N ALA A 198 -5.22 -9.40 -16.97
CA ALA A 198 -4.65 -8.17 -17.51
C ALA A 198 -3.51 -7.60 -16.65
N LEU A 199 -3.69 -7.54 -15.32
CA LEU A 199 -2.77 -6.83 -14.42
C LEU A 199 -1.58 -7.68 -13.98
N VAL A 200 -1.76 -8.99 -13.77
CA VAL A 200 -0.69 -9.86 -13.25
C VAL A 200 0.54 -9.90 -14.16
N PRO A 201 0.43 -10.02 -15.50
CA PRO A 201 1.59 -10.00 -16.38
C PRO A 201 2.34 -8.66 -16.33
N ILE A 202 1.63 -7.54 -16.25
CA ILE A 202 2.21 -6.20 -16.16
C ILE A 202 2.96 -6.05 -14.82
N TYR A 203 2.30 -6.40 -13.71
CA TYR A 203 2.89 -6.34 -12.37
C TYR A 203 4.18 -7.15 -12.29
N THR A 204 4.14 -8.38 -12.81
CA THR A 204 5.25 -9.32 -12.77
C THR A 204 6.36 -8.89 -13.72
N GLY A 205 6.02 -8.46 -14.95
CA GLY A 205 6.99 -7.98 -15.93
C GLY A 205 7.77 -6.75 -15.46
N LEU A 206 7.10 -5.79 -14.82
CA LEU A 206 7.75 -4.62 -14.23
C LEU A 206 8.60 -4.98 -13.01
N THR A 207 8.14 -5.91 -12.17
CA THR A 207 8.94 -6.42 -11.05
C THR A 207 10.23 -7.06 -11.56
N ILE A 208 10.15 -7.91 -12.60
CA ILE A 208 11.32 -8.55 -13.21
C ILE A 208 12.25 -7.51 -13.85
N LEU A 209 11.70 -6.53 -14.56
CA LEU A 209 12.50 -5.46 -15.17
C LEU A 209 13.27 -4.67 -14.11
N LEU A 210 12.61 -4.24 -13.05
CA LEU A 210 13.25 -3.54 -11.93
C LEU A 210 14.32 -4.41 -11.25
N TRP A 211 14.03 -5.70 -11.05
CA TRP A 211 14.98 -6.64 -10.49
C TRP A 211 16.27 -6.75 -11.32
N ILE A 212 16.15 -6.88 -12.65
CA ILE A 212 17.30 -6.95 -13.56
C ILE A 212 18.09 -5.63 -13.51
N LEU A 213 17.42 -4.49 -13.54
CA LEU A 213 18.09 -3.18 -13.50
C LEU A 213 18.87 -2.97 -12.19
N LEU A 214 18.34 -3.42 -11.06
CA LEU A 214 19.03 -3.36 -9.76
C LEU A 214 20.23 -4.31 -9.70
N ILE A 215 20.12 -5.52 -10.27
CA ILE A 215 21.27 -6.44 -10.39
C ILE A 215 22.37 -5.80 -11.25
N VAL A 216 22.02 -5.22 -12.40
CA VAL A 216 22.97 -4.53 -13.28
C VAL A 216 23.59 -3.32 -12.55
N GLY A 217 22.82 -2.67 -11.68
CA GLY A 217 23.30 -1.61 -10.79
C GLY A 217 24.28 -2.07 -9.70
N GLY A 218 24.44 -3.38 -9.47
CA GLY A 218 25.39 -3.95 -8.51
C GLY A 218 24.77 -4.55 -7.25
N ASP A 219 23.44 -4.62 -7.14
CA ASP A 219 22.79 -5.24 -5.99
C ASP A 219 22.92 -6.77 -5.99
N ARG A 220 23.05 -7.34 -4.79
CA ARG A 220 22.91 -8.79 -4.60
C ARG A 220 21.54 -9.24 -5.08
N SER A 221 21.48 -10.30 -5.90
CA SER A 221 20.25 -10.74 -6.58
C SER A 221 19.01 -10.86 -5.68
N LEU A 222 19.15 -11.40 -4.47
CA LEU A 222 18.06 -11.49 -3.50
C LEU A 222 17.59 -10.12 -3.01
N VAL A 223 18.54 -9.22 -2.72
CA VAL A 223 18.26 -7.86 -2.24
C VAL A 223 17.53 -7.08 -3.33
N ALA A 224 18.05 -7.14 -4.56
CA ALA A 224 17.43 -6.57 -5.75
C ALA A 224 15.99 -7.09 -5.96
N LEU A 225 15.76 -8.40 -5.78
CA LEU A 225 14.43 -8.99 -5.94
C LEU A 225 13.46 -8.48 -4.86
N CYS A 226 13.92 -8.43 -3.61
CA CYS A 226 13.12 -7.94 -2.50
C CYS A 226 12.78 -6.46 -2.66
N HIS A 227 13.75 -5.62 -3.06
CA HIS A 227 13.51 -4.20 -3.35
C HIS A 227 12.57 -4.02 -4.54
N ALA A 228 12.72 -4.82 -5.61
CA ALA A 228 11.83 -4.75 -6.76
C ALA A 228 10.37 -5.11 -6.39
N MET A 229 10.19 -6.20 -5.64
CA MET A 229 8.89 -6.59 -5.08
C MET A 229 8.32 -5.49 -4.19
N SER A 230 9.16 -4.88 -3.35
CA SER A 230 8.78 -3.87 -2.38
C SER A 230 8.35 -2.56 -3.03
N VAL A 231 9.07 -2.08 -4.04
CA VAL A 231 8.73 -0.86 -4.80
C VAL A 231 7.42 -1.06 -5.56
N MET A 232 7.26 -2.20 -6.24
CA MET A 232 6.03 -2.50 -6.97
C MET A 232 4.82 -2.66 -6.05
N ALA A 233 5.02 -3.17 -4.84
CA ALA A 233 3.97 -3.32 -3.83
C ALA A 233 3.75 -2.06 -2.98
N THR A 234 4.62 -1.05 -3.10
CA THR A 234 4.74 0.10 -2.19
C THR A 234 4.76 -0.34 -0.72
N SER A 235 5.60 -1.33 -0.40
CA SER A 235 5.62 -1.96 0.93
C SER A 235 6.74 -1.50 1.85
N GLY A 236 7.85 -0.98 1.33
CA GLY A 236 9.01 -0.60 2.15
C GLY A 236 9.80 -1.75 2.77
N ILE A 237 9.46 -3.01 2.49
CA ILE A 237 10.17 -4.18 3.01
C ILE A 237 11.56 -4.25 2.37
N SER A 238 12.60 -4.40 3.20
CA SER A 238 13.98 -4.57 2.76
C SER A 238 14.72 -5.61 3.62
N PRO A 239 15.56 -6.47 3.01
CA PRO A 239 16.44 -7.38 3.75
C PRO A 239 17.65 -6.68 4.39
N VAL A 240 17.97 -5.45 3.96
CA VAL A 240 19.19 -4.71 4.33
C VAL A 240 18.89 -3.39 5.05
N GLY A 241 17.65 -3.18 5.50
CA GLY A 241 17.26 -1.98 6.25
C GLY A 241 17.00 -0.73 5.41
N GLY A 242 16.78 -0.87 4.09
CA GLY A 242 16.37 0.25 3.24
C GLY A 242 17.07 0.26 1.87
N ALA A 243 16.95 1.39 1.17
CA ALA A 243 17.65 1.64 -0.10
C ALA A 243 19.14 1.98 0.14
N SER A 244 19.45 2.64 1.25
CA SER A 244 20.81 3.02 1.64
C SER A 244 21.74 1.83 1.91
N GLY A 245 21.18 0.69 2.35
CA GLY A 245 21.92 -0.56 2.56
C GLY A 245 22.14 -1.40 1.28
N ALA A 246 21.68 -0.93 0.13
CA ALA A 246 21.85 -1.59 -1.17
C ALA A 246 23.25 -1.33 -1.75
N GLY A 247 23.73 -2.23 -2.62
CA GLY A 247 25.04 -2.10 -3.28
C GLY A 247 25.03 -1.16 -4.50
N SER A 248 23.85 -0.86 -5.05
CA SER A 248 23.67 -0.06 -6.28
C SER A 248 23.77 1.46 -6.09
N GLY A 249 23.82 1.95 -4.85
CA GLY A 249 23.98 3.37 -4.51
C GLY A 249 22.94 4.28 -5.18
N ILE A 250 23.37 5.48 -5.60
CA ILE A 250 22.50 6.47 -6.27
C ILE A 250 21.84 5.89 -7.53
N GLY A 251 22.55 5.07 -8.30
CA GLY A 251 22.01 4.49 -9.53
C GLY A 251 20.79 3.62 -9.26
N GLY A 252 20.84 2.78 -8.21
CA GLY A 252 19.70 2.00 -7.76
C GLY A 252 18.56 2.86 -7.23
N GLU A 253 18.86 3.87 -6.42
CA GLU A 253 17.85 4.84 -5.95
C GLU A 253 17.12 5.52 -7.11
N MET A 254 17.83 5.91 -8.17
CA MET A 254 17.22 6.52 -9.36
C MET A 254 16.27 5.58 -10.08
N VAL A 255 16.67 4.31 -10.25
CA VAL A 255 15.82 3.29 -10.87
C VAL A 255 14.60 3.02 -9.98
N MET A 256 14.77 2.88 -8.67
CA MET A 256 13.64 2.71 -7.74
C MET A 256 12.69 3.91 -7.78
N ALA A 257 13.21 5.15 -7.78
CA ALA A 257 12.41 6.36 -7.88
C ALA A 257 11.57 6.39 -9.17
N LEU A 258 12.14 6.02 -10.31
CA LEU A 258 11.42 5.94 -11.58
C LEU A 258 10.20 5.00 -11.49
N PHE A 259 10.36 3.84 -10.84
CA PHE A 259 9.25 2.91 -10.66
C PHE A 259 8.25 3.36 -9.58
N MET A 260 8.69 4.10 -8.54
CA MET A 260 7.78 4.70 -7.55
C MET A 260 6.85 5.75 -8.17
N LEU A 261 7.25 6.43 -9.25
CA LEU A 261 6.37 7.36 -9.97
C LEU A 261 5.08 6.69 -10.47
N PHE A 262 5.15 5.40 -10.79
CA PHE A 262 3.98 4.63 -11.20
C PHE A 262 2.94 4.48 -10.09
N ALA A 263 3.33 4.58 -8.81
CA ALA A 263 2.41 4.57 -7.69
C ALA A 263 1.65 5.90 -7.49
N LEU A 264 2.08 6.98 -8.16
CA LEU A 264 1.46 8.30 -8.07
C LEU A 264 0.20 8.44 -8.93
N SER A 265 0.04 7.64 -9.98
CA SER A 265 -1.10 7.75 -10.91
C SER A 265 -1.64 6.41 -11.36
N ARG A 266 -2.97 6.31 -11.37
CA ARG A 266 -3.73 5.19 -11.92
C ARG A 266 -3.53 4.99 -13.43
N MET A 267 -3.37 6.09 -14.18
CA MET A 267 -3.32 6.07 -15.65
C MET A 267 -2.09 5.36 -16.21
N THR A 268 -1.07 5.15 -15.37
CA THR A 268 0.14 4.40 -15.73
C THR A 268 -0.17 2.99 -16.26
N PHE A 269 -1.24 2.36 -15.79
CA PHE A 269 -1.45 0.92 -16.00
C PHE A 269 -2.83 0.51 -16.55
N SER A 270 -3.78 1.44 -16.63
CA SER A 270 -5.15 1.15 -17.07
C SER A 270 -5.56 2.11 -18.18
N THR A 271 -5.39 1.69 -19.43
CA THR A 271 -6.11 2.25 -20.58
C THR A 271 -7.57 1.76 -20.62
N ASP A 272 -7.93 0.73 -19.83
CA ASP A 272 -9.13 -0.09 -20.03
C ASP A 272 -10.21 0.05 -18.93
N THR A 273 -10.50 1.28 -18.49
CA THR A 273 -11.79 1.56 -17.83
C THR A 273 -12.46 2.83 -18.40
N VAL A 274 -13.15 2.63 -19.52
CA VAL A 274 -14.38 3.35 -19.93
C VAL A 274 -14.25 4.85 -20.20
N THR A 275 -13.12 5.34 -20.72
CA THR A 275 -13.10 6.41 -21.75
C THR A 275 -11.67 6.82 -22.08
N SER A 276 -11.16 6.28 -23.17
CA SER A 276 -10.06 6.88 -23.92
C SER A 276 -10.55 8.19 -24.55
N ASP A 277 -10.53 9.30 -23.81
CA ASP A 277 -10.66 10.64 -24.41
C ASP A 277 -10.11 11.78 -23.54
N SER A 278 -9.06 11.56 -22.72
CA SER A 278 -8.57 12.62 -21.83
C SER A 278 -7.08 12.48 -21.49
N GLY A 279 -6.21 12.93 -22.40
CA GLY A 279 -4.85 13.39 -22.07
C GLY A 279 -3.82 12.36 -21.62
N GLY A 280 -2.56 12.48 -22.05
CA GLY A 280 -1.47 11.66 -21.50
C GLY A 280 -1.26 11.90 -19.98
N LEU A 281 -0.32 11.16 -19.35
CA LEU A 281 -0.03 11.22 -17.90
C LEU A 281 0.13 12.65 -17.35
N LEU A 282 0.63 13.58 -18.17
CA LEU A 282 0.82 14.99 -17.82
C LEU A 282 -0.47 15.79 -17.61
N GLN A 283 -1.62 15.29 -18.09
CA GLN A 283 -2.93 15.91 -17.89
C GLN A 283 -3.66 15.35 -16.67
N ASP A 284 -3.15 14.27 -16.07
CA ASP A 284 -3.73 13.69 -14.86
C ASP A 284 -3.48 14.61 -13.64
N PRO A 285 -4.53 15.12 -12.97
CA PRO A 285 -4.38 15.93 -11.77
C PRO A 285 -3.59 15.22 -10.66
N GLU A 286 -3.70 13.89 -10.51
CA GLU A 286 -2.95 13.15 -9.48
C GLU A 286 -1.45 13.23 -9.71
N PHE A 287 -1.03 12.93 -10.94
CA PHE A 287 0.37 12.96 -11.33
C PHE A 287 0.95 14.37 -11.18
N ARG A 288 0.22 15.40 -11.61
CA ARG A 288 0.67 16.80 -11.50
C ARG A 288 0.84 17.25 -10.05
N ILE A 289 -0.11 16.93 -9.17
CA ILE A 289 -0.03 17.27 -7.75
C ILE A 289 1.11 16.48 -7.09
N GLY A 290 1.22 15.18 -7.39
CA GLY A 290 2.30 14.34 -6.90
C GLY A 290 3.67 14.92 -7.24
N ILE A 291 3.92 15.25 -8.51
CA ILE A 291 5.17 15.88 -8.96
C ILE A 291 5.38 17.26 -8.32
N ALA A 292 4.32 18.07 -8.19
CA ALA A 292 4.42 19.37 -7.52
C ALA A 292 4.85 19.23 -6.05
N VAL A 293 4.38 18.21 -5.34
CA VAL A 293 4.80 17.91 -3.96
C VAL A 293 6.24 17.38 -3.94
N VAL A 294 6.58 16.43 -4.82
CA VAL A 294 7.90 15.80 -4.91
C VAL A 294 9.00 16.81 -5.24
N LEU A 295 8.70 17.85 -6.02
CA LEU A 295 9.66 18.91 -6.31
C LEU A 295 9.56 20.07 -5.32
N GLY A 296 8.34 20.45 -4.92
CA GLY A 296 8.08 21.61 -4.07
C GLY A 296 8.58 21.44 -2.64
N VAL A 297 8.40 20.26 -2.03
CA VAL A 297 8.87 20.02 -0.65
C VAL A 297 10.40 20.06 -0.58
N PRO A 298 11.17 19.30 -1.38
CA PRO A 298 12.62 19.42 -1.43
C PRO A 298 13.09 20.84 -1.74
N PHE A 299 12.41 21.55 -2.65
CA PHE A 299 12.75 22.93 -2.97
C PHE A 299 12.60 23.86 -1.75
N ILE A 300 11.52 23.72 -0.98
CA ILE A 300 11.33 24.50 0.27
C ILE A 300 12.39 24.15 1.31
N LEU A 301 12.70 22.85 1.48
CA LEU A 301 13.75 22.39 2.40
C LEU A 301 15.12 22.95 2.01
N PHE A 302 15.40 22.99 0.71
CA PHE A 302 16.65 23.51 0.16
C PHE A 302 16.72 25.04 0.25
N LEU A 303 15.61 25.76 0.01
CA LEU A 303 15.56 27.23 0.05
C LEU A 303 15.70 27.77 1.48
N ARG A 304 15.19 27.04 2.48
CA ARG A 304 15.37 27.39 3.91
C ARG A 304 16.85 27.43 4.30
N HIS A 305 17.66 26.49 3.79
CA HIS A 305 19.10 26.52 4.00
C HIS A 305 19.74 27.78 3.42
N PHE A 306 19.36 28.19 2.20
CA PHE A 306 19.95 29.38 1.57
C PHE A 306 19.68 30.68 2.35
N LEU A 307 18.59 30.72 3.14
CA LEU A 307 18.27 31.83 4.03
C LEU A 307 18.95 31.73 5.41
N GLY A 308 19.29 30.53 5.88
CA GLY A 308 19.97 30.29 7.17
C GLY A 308 21.50 30.13 7.09
N ALA A 309 22.04 29.78 5.92
CA ALA A 309 23.46 29.50 5.68
C ALA A 309 24.33 30.75 5.47
N ILE A 310 23.77 31.95 5.65
CA ILE A 310 24.58 33.18 5.70
C ILE A 310 25.49 33.17 6.95
N ASP A 311 25.20 32.32 7.96
CA ASP A 311 25.90 32.34 9.25
C ASP A 311 26.95 31.23 9.50
N VAL A 312 27.15 30.25 8.61
CA VAL A 312 28.15 29.19 8.84
C VAL A 312 28.95 28.91 7.57
N GLY A 313 30.20 29.39 7.56
CA GLY A 313 31.16 29.28 6.46
C GLY A 313 31.73 27.88 6.23
N GLU A 314 30.88 26.87 6.05
CA GLU A 314 31.32 25.55 5.57
C GLU A 314 31.43 25.53 4.04
N GLN A 315 32.47 24.86 3.55
CA GLN A 315 32.76 24.67 2.13
C GLN A 315 31.65 23.86 1.46
N ASN A 316 30.60 24.54 1.01
CA ASN A 316 29.51 23.97 0.23
C ASN A 316 30.01 23.55 -1.16
N SER A 317 30.52 22.32 -1.24
CA SER A 317 30.77 21.63 -2.51
C SER A 317 29.45 21.52 -3.30
N LEU A 318 29.46 21.93 -4.57
CA LEU A 318 28.34 21.75 -5.50
C LEU A 318 27.85 20.28 -5.55
N VAL A 319 28.74 19.33 -5.27
CA VAL A 319 28.43 17.90 -5.22
C VAL A 319 27.59 17.56 -3.98
N ALA A 320 27.92 18.12 -2.82
CA ALA A 320 27.16 17.91 -1.58
C ALA A 320 25.74 18.50 -1.68
N ALA A 321 25.61 19.66 -2.32
CA ALA A 321 24.31 20.27 -2.63
C ALA A 321 23.45 19.36 -3.53
N GLY A 322 24.05 18.79 -4.58
CA GLY A 322 23.37 17.85 -5.47
C GLY A 322 22.93 16.56 -4.76
N GLN A 323 23.77 16.02 -3.89
CA GLN A 323 23.46 14.85 -3.06
C GLN A 323 22.33 15.13 -2.06
N ALA A 324 22.37 16.27 -1.36
CA ALA A 324 21.33 16.68 -0.43
C ALA A 324 19.97 16.88 -1.13
N LEU A 325 19.98 17.48 -2.32
CA LEU A 325 18.77 17.65 -3.14
C LEU A 325 18.22 16.28 -3.59
N TRP A 326 19.08 15.39 -4.09
CA TRP A 326 18.68 14.04 -4.48
C TRP A 326 18.10 13.26 -3.29
N GLY A 327 18.78 13.31 -2.14
CA GLY A 327 18.32 12.65 -0.91
C GLY A 327 16.94 13.11 -0.47
N ALA A 328 16.63 14.42 -0.60
CA ALA A 328 15.30 14.95 -0.34
C ALA A 328 14.27 14.47 -1.38
N VAL A 329 14.58 14.58 -2.68
CA VAL A 329 13.65 14.19 -3.74
C VAL A 329 13.28 12.71 -3.65
N PHE A 330 14.26 11.82 -3.48
CA PHE A 330 14.02 10.39 -3.35
C PHE A 330 13.17 10.07 -2.11
N THR A 331 13.55 10.62 -0.95
CA THR A 331 12.86 10.33 0.31
C THR A 331 11.42 10.89 0.28
N VAL A 332 11.22 12.12 -0.20
CA VAL A 332 9.88 12.70 -0.36
C VAL A 332 9.02 11.88 -1.30
N LEU A 333 9.55 11.47 -2.46
CA LEU A 333 8.82 10.60 -3.40
C LEU A 333 8.46 9.24 -2.77
N SER A 334 9.38 8.66 -2.00
CA SER A 334 9.16 7.37 -1.36
C SER A 334 8.08 7.43 -0.28
N PHE A 335 8.08 8.47 0.57
CA PHE A 335 7.05 8.64 1.59
C PHE A 335 5.70 9.08 1.01
N LEU A 336 5.69 9.91 -0.04
CA LEU A 336 4.46 10.28 -0.74
C LEU A 336 3.83 9.07 -1.45
N SER A 337 4.64 8.21 -2.06
CA SER A 337 4.17 6.94 -2.64
C SER A 337 3.89 5.86 -1.57
N THR A 338 4.06 6.18 -0.28
CA THR A 338 3.94 5.27 0.88
C THR A 338 4.88 4.06 0.85
N THR A 339 5.92 4.08 0.01
CA THR A 339 6.95 3.04 0.00
C THR A 339 7.89 3.17 1.20
N GLY A 340 8.24 4.41 1.60
CA GLY A 340 8.97 4.68 2.83
C GLY A 340 10.47 4.35 2.85
N PHE A 341 11.13 4.20 1.70
CA PHE A 341 12.59 4.13 1.65
C PHE A 341 13.23 5.51 1.84
N THR A 342 14.29 5.55 2.64
CA THR A 342 15.18 6.71 2.77
C THR A 342 16.40 6.56 1.87
N SER A 343 16.86 7.68 1.30
CA SER A 343 18.11 7.73 0.53
C SER A 343 19.31 7.67 1.47
N ALA A 344 20.44 7.15 0.98
CA ALA A 344 21.73 7.25 1.66
C ALA A 344 22.15 8.69 1.96
N TYR A 345 21.66 9.67 1.20
CA TYR A 345 21.95 11.10 1.37
C TYR A 345 20.88 11.84 2.16
N TRP A 346 19.94 11.13 2.79
CA TRP A 346 18.90 11.76 3.59
C TRP A 346 19.49 12.52 4.79
N GLU A 347 20.44 11.94 5.51
CA GLU A 347 21.13 12.60 6.62
C GLU A 347 21.85 13.88 6.15
N THR A 348 22.53 13.82 4.99
CA THR A 348 23.12 15.00 4.36
C THR A 348 22.06 16.07 4.07
N SER A 349 20.88 15.66 3.61
CA SER A 349 19.74 16.56 3.37
C SER A 349 19.18 17.18 4.65
N GLN A 350 19.09 16.40 5.74
CA GLN A 350 18.64 16.88 7.04
C GLN A 350 19.60 17.93 7.60
N ASN A 351 20.90 17.62 7.62
CA ASN A 351 21.97 18.52 8.04
C ASN A 351 21.96 19.81 7.20
N TRP A 352 21.78 19.68 5.88
CA TRP A 352 21.64 20.82 4.98
C TRP A 352 20.41 21.66 5.34
N SER A 353 19.23 21.07 5.49
CA SER A 353 18.00 21.83 5.76
C SER A 353 17.96 22.55 7.13
N GLY A 354 18.83 22.15 8.08
CA GLY A 354 18.86 22.65 9.45
C GLY A 354 17.55 22.43 10.21
N LEU A 355 16.76 21.42 9.82
CA LEU A 355 15.49 21.07 10.47
C LEU A 355 15.74 20.06 11.58
N ALA A 356 15.37 20.41 12.80
CA ALA A 356 15.44 19.51 13.94
C ALA A 356 14.44 18.34 13.82
N THR A 357 13.28 18.54 13.18
CA THR A 357 12.21 17.53 13.08
C THR A 357 11.70 17.30 11.65
N PRO A 358 12.54 16.75 10.73
CA PRO A 358 12.12 16.41 9.37
C PRO A 358 11.03 15.33 9.34
N GLY A 359 10.93 14.52 10.40
CA GLY A 359 9.98 13.42 10.53
C GLY A 359 8.51 13.84 10.45
N MET A 360 8.15 15.05 10.90
CA MET A 360 6.79 15.58 10.76
C MET A 360 6.39 15.78 9.29
N ILE A 361 7.34 16.16 8.45
CA ILE A 361 7.11 16.33 7.01
C ILE A 361 6.86 14.97 6.38
N LEU A 362 7.65 13.95 6.75
CA LEU A 362 7.46 12.57 6.27
C LEU A 362 6.09 12.01 6.69
N MET A 363 5.67 12.26 7.94
CA MET A 363 4.33 11.90 8.41
C MET A 363 3.22 12.58 7.59
N GLY A 364 3.37 13.88 7.31
CA GLY A 364 2.42 14.62 6.47
C GLY A 364 2.33 14.05 5.04
N LEU A 365 3.48 13.74 4.43
CA LEU A 365 3.55 13.14 3.09
C LEU A 365 2.88 11.76 3.04
N ALA A 366 3.16 10.90 4.03
CA ALA A 366 2.54 9.58 4.13
C ALA A 366 1.03 9.67 4.35
N LEU A 367 0.56 10.65 5.14
CA LEU A 367 -0.87 10.88 5.37
C LEU A 367 -1.59 11.32 4.09
N ILE A 368 -0.97 12.19 3.28
CA ILE A 368 -1.48 12.56 1.96
C ILE A 368 -1.55 11.31 1.05
N GLY A 369 -0.46 10.53 1.02
CA GLY A 369 -0.34 9.28 0.28
C GLY A 369 -0.31 9.45 -1.25
N GLY A 370 -0.43 8.32 -1.96
CA GLY A 370 -0.29 8.26 -3.42
C GLY A 370 -1.60 8.44 -4.20
N GLY A 371 -1.57 8.00 -5.46
CA GLY A 371 -2.72 8.05 -6.36
C GLY A 371 -3.87 7.11 -5.95
N VAL A 372 -5.04 7.35 -6.51
CA VAL A 372 -6.23 6.55 -6.27
C VAL A 372 -6.18 5.25 -7.08
N ALA A 373 -6.55 4.14 -6.46
CA ALA A 373 -6.48 2.79 -7.05
C ALA A 373 -5.05 2.35 -7.42
N THR A 374 -4.05 2.95 -6.80
CA THR A 374 -2.68 2.43 -6.75
C THR A 374 -2.48 1.66 -5.43
N THR A 375 -1.36 0.94 -5.33
CA THR A 375 -0.99 0.19 -4.12
C THR A 375 -0.64 1.09 -2.94
N ALA A 376 -0.49 2.40 -3.14
CA ALA A 376 -0.17 3.34 -2.07
C ALA A 376 -1.28 3.43 -1.01
N GLY A 377 -0.96 3.77 0.23
CA GLY A 377 -1.94 4.02 1.30
C GLY A 377 -2.31 5.50 1.45
N GLY A 378 -2.74 5.86 2.66
CA GLY A 378 -3.04 7.24 3.06
C GLY A 378 -4.43 7.73 2.66
N VAL A 379 -4.65 9.04 2.79
CA VAL A 379 -5.93 9.70 2.46
C VAL A 379 -6.21 9.70 0.97
N LYS A 380 -5.16 9.61 0.14
CA LYS A 380 -5.12 9.67 -1.33
C LYS A 380 -5.16 11.10 -1.89
N LEU A 381 -4.33 11.35 -2.90
CA LEU A 381 -4.16 12.66 -3.53
C LEU A 381 -5.47 13.27 -4.05
N LEU A 382 -6.36 12.49 -4.67
CA LEU A 382 -7.63 13.03 -5.18
C LEU A 382 -8.58 13.50 -4.08
N ARG A 383 -8.59 12.88 -2.90
CA ARG A 383 -9.46 13.33 -1.81
C ARG A 383 -8.98 14.66 -1.26
N VAL A 384 -7.65 14.80 -1.11
CA VAL A 384 -7.02 16.08 -0.73
C VAL A 384 -7.33 17.16 -1.77
N PHE A 385 -7.21 16.85 -3.06
CA PHE A 385 -7.55 17.78 -4.14
C PHE A 385 -9.03 18.19 -4.16
N ALA A 386 -9.95 17.23 -3.96
CA ALA A 386 -11.38 17.51 -3.91
C ALA A 386 -11.74 18.43 -2.74
N LEU A 387 -11.14 18.20 -1.57
CA LEU A 387 -11.31 19.05 -0.39
C LEU A 387 -10.74 20.45 -0.60
N TYR A 388 -9.56 20.56 -1.21
CA TYR A 388 -8.97 21.85 -1.56
C TYR A 388 -9.88 22.67 -2.49
N GLN A 389 -10.40 22.06 -3.54
CA GLN A 389 -11.32 22.70 -4.48
C GLN A 389 -12.65 23.10 -3.83
N ALA A 390 -13.16 22.26 -2.91
CA ALA A 390 -14.35 22.59 -2.13
C ALA A 390 -14.09 23.81 -1.22
N GLY A 391 -12.93 23.87 -0.56
CA GLY A 391 -12.51 24.98 0.28
C GLY A 391 -12.40 26.29 -0.48
N LEU A 392 -11.72 26.30 -1.63
CA LEU A 392 -11.61 27.50 -2.49
C LEU A 392 -12.99 28.04 -2.89
N ARG A 393 -13.92 27.15 -3.23
CA ARG A 393 -15.27 27.56 -3.61
C ARG A 393 -16.07 28.10 -2.43
N GLU A 394 -15.88 27.56 -1.24
CA GLU A 394 -16.53 28.10 -0.04
C GLU A 394 -15.98 29.50 0.29
N MET A 395 -14.68 29.72 0.10
CA MET A 395 -14.09 31.07 0.16
C MET A 395 -14.69 31.99 -0.91
N GLU A 396 -14.82 31.55 -2.16
CA GLU A 396 -15.46 32.33 -3.23
C GLU A 396 -16.92 32.68 -2.90
N LYS A 397 -17.68 31.77 -2.29
CA LYS A 397 -19.06 32.05 -1.86
C LYS A 397 -19.14 33.05 -0.72
N LEU A 398 -18.16 33.05 0.19
CA LEU A 398 -18.09 34.06 1.26
C LEU A 398 -17.87 35.46 0.68
N VAL A 399 -17.07 35.57 -0.39
CA VAL A 399 -16.81 36.85 -1.07
C VAL A 399 -17.96 37.22 -2.03
N HIS A 400 -18.53 36.24 -2.73
CA HIS A 400 -19.55 36.42 -3.77
C HIS A 400 -20.73 35.46 -3.61
N PRO A 401 -21.61 35.68 -2.60
CA PRO A 401 -22.69 34.76 -2.24
C PRO A 401 -23.75 34.55 -3.33
N HIS A 402 -23.90 35.52 -4.25
CA HIS A 402 -24.82 35.44 -5.37
C HIS A 402 -24.15 35.04 -6.70
N SER A 403 -22.84 34.76 -6.71
CA SER A 403 -22.19 34.33 -7.95
C SER A 403 -22.53 32.87 -8.27
N VAL A 404 -23.13 32.66 -9.43
CA VAL A 404 -23.29 31.31 -9.98
C VAL A 404 -21.97 30.94 -10.65
N SER A 405 -20.98 30.54 -9.85
CA SER A 405 -19.65 30.16 -10.36
C SER A 405 -19.80 29.08 -11.44
N SER A 406 -19.54 29.48 -12.68
CA SER A 406 -19.48 28.63 -13.88
C SER A 406 -18.18 27.83 -13.87
N GLY A 407 -17.98 27.02 -12.82
CA GLY A 407 -16.79 26.17 -12.72
C GLY A 407 -16.73 25.21 -13.91
N ASN A 408 -15.54 25.08 -14.51
CA ASN A 408 -15.21 24.10 -15.55
C ASN A 408 -15.89 22.75 -15.27
N THR A 409 -16.33 22.06 -16.32
CA THR A 409 -17.11 20.80 -16.27
C THR A 409 -16.50 19.69 -15.40
N VAL A 410 -15.21 19.79 -15.06
CA VAL A 410 -14.48 18.93 -14.09
C VAL A 410 -14.79 19.33 -12.65
N GLY A 411 -14.70 20.62 -12.31
CA GLY A 411 -15.01 21.13 -10.96
C GLY A 411 -16.47 20.88 -10.59
N ARG A 412 -17.42 21.12 -11.49
CA ARG A 412 -18.87 20.95 -11.21
C ARG A 412 -19.28 19.50 -10.86
N ARG A 413 -18.53 18.49 -11.33
CA ARG A 413 -18.78 17.05 -11.10
C ARG A 413 -18.20 16.53 -9.78
N VAL A 414 -16.98 16.95 -9.44
CA VAL A 414 -16.34 16.63 -8.14
C VAL A 414 -17.18 17.17 -6.97
N LEU A 415 -17.88 18.29 -7.18
CA LEU A 415 -18.49 19.11 -6.13
C LEU A 415 -19.87 18.68 -5.60
N LYS A 416 -20.69 17.87 -6.29
CA LYS A 416 -22.06 17.55 -5.80
C LYS A 416 -22.20 16.23 -5.04
N GLY A 417 -21.22 15.33 -5.13
CA GLY A 417 -21.23 14.05 -4.39
C GLY A 417 -19.85 13.59 -3.94
N GLY A 418 -18.83 13.73 -4.79
CA GLY A 418 -17.45 13.32 -4.47
C GLY A 418 -16.82 14.08 -3.31
N ALA A 419 -17.00 15.41 -3.24
CA ALA A 419 -16.47 16.23 -2.15
C ALA A 419 -17.08 15.89 -0.78
N PHE A 420 -18.38 15.58 -0.73
CA PHE A 420 -19.04 15.16 0.51
C PHE A 420 -18.50 13.81 0.99
N ILE A 421 -18.38 12.83 0.09
CA ILE A 421 -17.81 11.51 0.44
C ILE A 421 -16.34 11.63 0.85
N ALA A 422 -15.55 12.49 0.17
CA ALA A 422 -14.18 12.78 0.55
C ALA A 422 -14.09 13.43 1.94
N TRP A 423 -15.04 14.31 2.29
CA TRP A 423 -15.12 14.91 3.63
C TRP A 423 -15.50 13.90 4.70
N VAL A 424 -16.48 13.02 4.43
CA VAL A 424 -16.84 11.91 5.32
C VAL A 424 -15.65 10.98 5.53
N PHE A 425 -14.94 10.61 4.47
CA PHE A 425 -13.72 9.81 4.56
C PHE A 425 -12.66 10.50 5.44
N PHE A 426 -12.41 11.80 5.22
CA PHE A 426 -11.44 12.56 5.99
C PHE A 426 -11.82 12.60 7.48
N MET A 427 -13.09 12.83 7.81
CA MET A 427 -13.58 12.79 9.19
C MET A 427 -13.35 11.41 9.82
N LEU A 428 -13.69 10.33 9.11
CA LEU A 428 -13.49 8.96 9.59
C LEU A 428 -12.01 8.61 9.77
N PHE A 429 -11.15 9.06 8.85
CA PHE A 429 -9.70 8.88 8.95
C PHE A 429 -9.15 9.62 10.16
N ALA A 430 -9.55 10.88 10.37
CA ALA A 430 -9.16 11.67 11.54
C ALA A 430 -9.67 11.05 12.86
N MET A 431 -10.91 10.57 12.90
CA MET A 431 -11.45 9.84 14.06
C MET A 431 -10.70 8.54 14.33
N SER A 432 -10.35 7.79 13.27
CA SER A 432 -9.57 6.56 13.39
C SER A 432 -8.16 6.86 13.92
N LEU A 433 -7.53 7.92 13.41
CA LEU A 433 -6.21 8.39 13.88
C LEU A 433 -6.26 8.76 15.36
N ALA A 434 -7.24 9.56 15.77
CA ALA A 434 -7.43 9.96 17.17
C ALA A 434 -7.70 8.76 18.07
N LEU A 435 -8.55 7.83 17.64
CA LEU A 435 -8.88 6.61 18.39
C LEU A 435 -7.66 5.71 18.57
N VAL A 436 -6.95 5.38 17.49
CA VAL A 436 -5.76 4.51 17.54
C VAL A 436 -4.67 5.13 18.41
N THR A 437 -4.41 6.44 18.24
CA THR A 437 -3.43 7.17 19.06
C THR A 437 -3.80 7.11 20.54
N THR A 438 -5.07 7.38 20.89
CA THR A 438 -5.55 7.38 22.27
C THR A 438 -5.48 5.98 22.90
N VAL A 439 -5.84 4.94 22.15
CA VAL A 439 -5.77 3.56 22.64
C VAL A 439 -4.32 3.13 22.85
N LEU A 440 -3.40 3.42 21.93
CA LEU A 440 -1.98 3.12 22.09
C LEU A 440 -1.37 3.87 23.28
N ALA A 441 -1.70 5.16 23.44
CA ALA A 441 -1.26 5.95 24.59
C ALA A 441 -1.81 5.39 25.92
N GLY A 442 -3.08 4.99 25.94
CA GLY A 442 -3.70 4.32 27.10
C GLY A 442 -3.09 2.95 27.44
N LEU A 443 -2.42 2.30 26.49
CA LEU A 443 -1.66 1.06 26.68
C LEU A 443 -0.20 1.31 27.13
N GLY A 444 0.17 2.56 27.41
CA GLY A 444 1.48 2.93 27.93
C GLY A 444 2.53 3.30 26.88
N VAL A 445 2.14 3.47 25.62
CA VAL A 445 3.03 4.03 24.58
C VAL A 445 3.08 5.55 24.74
N GLU A 446 4.27 6.14 24.62
CA GLU A 446 4.42 7.60 24.64
C GLU A 446 3.56 8.26 23.55
N PHE A 447 2.95 9.42 23.83
CA PHE A 447 1.95 10.04 22.94
C PHE A 447 2.50 10.31 21.53
N GLU A 448 3.74 10.81 21.43
CA GLU A 448 4.39 11.08 20.15
C GLU A 448 4.63 9.79 19.35
N ALA A 449 5.14 8.75 20.01
CA ALA A 449 5.32 7.42 19.41
C ALA A 449 3.97 6.80 19.00
N ALA A 450 2.93 6.95 19.83
CA ALA A 450 1.58 6.47 19.54
C ALA A 450 0.97 7.16 18.32
N MET A 451 1.18 8.48 18.17
CA MET A 451 0.74 9.24 17.00
C MET A 451 1.46 8.78 15.74
N THR A 452 2.79 8.65 15.79
CA THR A 452 3.61 8.14 14.69
C THR A 452 3.18 6.74 14.27
N MET A 453 2.96 5.83 15.24
CA MET A 453 2.45 4.48 14.97
C MET A 453 1.06 4.51 14.34
N ALA A 454 0.16 5.38 14.81
CA ALA A 454 -1.18 5.50 14.24
C ALA A 454 -1.14 6.00 12.80
N VAL A 455 -0.32 7.02 12.50
CA VAL A 455 -0.11 7.49 11.12
C VAL A 455 0.46 6.37 10.26
N ALA A 456 1.54 5.72 10.69
CA ALA A 456 2.20 4.64 9.95
C ALA A 456 1.27 3.46 9.65
N ALA A 457 0.43 3.05 10.61
CA ALA A 457 -0.51 1.96 10.41
C ALA A 457 -1.64 2.35 9.44
N LEU A 458 -2.24 3.53 9.63
CA LEU A 458 -3.39 3.97 8.84
C LEU A 458 -3.01 4.41 7.42
N SER A 459 -1.80 4.96 7.23
CA SER A 459 -1.26 5.27 5.90
C SER A 459 -0.59 4.08 5.24
N THR A 460 -0.51 2.93 5.92
CA THR A 460 0.26 1.75 5.52
C THR A 460 1.69 2.13 5.12
N THR A 461 2.38 2.93 5.94
CA THR A 461 3.77 3.39 5.73
C THR A 461 4.60 3.08 6.97
N GLY A 462 5.01 1.82 7.10
CA GLY A 462 5.74 1.29 8.25
C GLY A 462 7.13 1.90 8.50
N PRO A 463 7.93 2.23 7.47
CA PRO A 463 9.22 2.89 7.70
C PRO A 463 9.16 4.24 8.43
N LEU A 464 7.97 4.84 8.59
CA LEU A 464 7.80 5.99 9.48
C LEU A 464 8.25 5.70 10.91
N LEU A 465 8.14 4.45 11.39
CA LEU A 465 8.58 4.09 12.74
C LEU A 465 10.09 4.29 12.95
N GLU A 466 10.89 4.28 11.88
CA GLU A 466 12.34 4.49 11.95
C GLU A 466 12.74 5.96 11.84
N TRP A 467 11.98 6.77 11.10
CA TRP A 467 12.43 8.10 10.63
C TRP A 467 11.54 9.27 11.06
N ALA A 468 10.36 9.01 11.63
CA ALA A 468 9.41 10.08 11.97
C ALA A 468 9.67 10.74 13.34
N GLY A 469 10.21 9.99 14.30
CA GLY A 469 10.58 10.49 15.63
C GLY A 469 12.09 10.62 15.81
N ASP A 470 12.51 11.19 16.94
CA ASP A 470 13.92 11.36 17.29
C ASP A 470 14.67 10.02 17.48
N ALA A 471 13.92 8.97 17.84
CA ALA A 471 14.43 7.61 18.00
C ALA A 471 13.52 6.60 17.27
N PRO A 472 14.10 5.51 16.72
CA PRO A 472 13.31 4.48 16.05
C PRO A 472 12.42 3.74 17.04
N ILE A 473 11.14 3.60 16.70
CA ILE A 473 10.13 2.92 17.51
C ILE A 473 10.26 1.41 17.29
N ARG A 474 10.80 0.71 18.29
CA ARG A 474 11.01 -0.75 18.23
C ARG A 474 9.74 -1.51 18.56
N LEU A 475 9.10 -2.07 17.55
CA LEU A 475 7.87 -2.86 17.72
C LEU A 475 8.07 -4.08 18.64
N GLN A 476 9.29 -4.64 18.73
CA GLN A 476 9.56 -5.79 19.60
C GLN A 476 9.30 -5.50 21.09
N GLU A 477 9.56 -4.27 21.52
CA GLU A 477 9.51 -3.83 22.92
C GLU A 477 8.07 -3.56 23.40
N LEU A 478 7.13 -3.44 22.46
CA LEU A 478 5.73 -3.19 22.77
C LEU A 478 5.03 -4.41 23.41
N GLY A 479 4.10 -4.11 24.32
CA GLY A 479 3.20 -5.11 24.89
C GLY A 479 2.30 -5.77 23.83
N PRO A 480 1.81 -7.00 24.10
CA PRO A 480 0.99 -7.76 23.14
C PRO A 480 -0.30 -7.04 22.75
N ALA A 481 -0.90 -6.28 23.67
CA ALA A 481 -2.09 -5.48 23.40
C ALA A 481 -1.81 -4.37 22.37
N ALA A 482 -0.76 -3.56 22.59
CA ALA A 482 -0.39 -2.46 21.68
C ALA A 482 -0.04 -2.98 20.28
N LYS A 483 0.69 -4.10 20.23
CA LYS A 483 0.98 -4.87 19.01
C LYS A 483 -0.27 -5.29 18.23
N SER A 484 -1.29 -5.80 18.94
CA SER A 484 -2.56 -6.19 18.32
C SER A 484 -3.37 -5.00 17.79
N VAL A 485 -3.37 -3.88 18.51
CA VAL A 485 -4.01 -2.63 18.07
C VAL A 485 -3.33 -2.09 16.82
N PHE A 486 -2.00 -2.11 16.78
CA PHE A 486 -1.24 -1.74 15.59
C PHE A 486 -1.56 -2.63 14.38
N ALA A 487 -1.66 -3.95 14.58
CA ALA A 487 -2.09 -4.88 13.53
C ALA A 487 -3.51 -4.58 13.01
N ALA A 488 -4.46 -4.31 13.90
CA ALA A 488 -5.82 -3.95 13.52
C ALA A 488 -5.86 -2.61 12.75
N ALA A 489 -5.05 -1.63 13.16
CA ALA A 489 -4.95 -0.34 12.50
C ALA A 489 -4.36 -0.45 11.07
N MET A 490 -3.39 -1.35 10.84
CA MET A 490 -2.86 -1.62 9.50
C MET A 490 -3.92 -2.20 8.56
N VAL A 491 -4.73 -3.14 9.05
CA VAL A 491 -5.85 -3.70 8.28
C VAL A 491 -6.91 -2.63 7.98
N LEU A 492 -7.21 -1.76 8.96
CA LEU A 492 -8.15 -0.66 8.80
C LEU A 492 -7.67 0.37 7.78
N GLY A 493 -6.39 0.73 7.80
CA GLY A 493 -5.77 1.60 6.80
C GLY A 493 -5.87 1.01 5.39
N ARG A 494 -5.59 -0.29 5.25
CA ARG A 494 -5.55 -0.96 3.95
C ARG A 494 -6.93 -1.17 3.31
N LEU A 495 -7.93 -1.53 4.12
CA LEU A 495 -9.29 -1.78 3.62
C LEU A 495 -10.06 -0.50 3.28
N GLU A 496 -9.52 0.67 3.65
CA GLU A 496 -10.20 1.96 3.68
C GLU A 496 -11.42 1.98 4.62
N THR A 497 -11.54 3.04 5.41
CA THR A 497 -12.61 3.20 6.43
C THR A 497 -14.02 3.02 5.86
N LEU A 498 -14.26 3.44 4.61
CA LEU A 498 -15.56 3.32 3.95
C LEU A 498 -15.94 1.87 3.63
N ALA A 499 -14.99 1.00 3.28
CA ALA A 499 -15.30 -0.40 3.02
C ALA A 499 -15.68 -1.14 4.32
N ILE A 500 -15.06 -0.77 5.44
CA ILE A 500 -15.40 -1.31 6.76
C ILE A 500 -16.81 -0.85 7.19
N ILE A 501 -17.16 0.42 6.96
CA ILE A 501 -18.52 0.90 7.26
C ILE A 501 -19.56 0.18 6.40
N ALA A 502 -19.27 -0.05 5.11
CA ALA A 502 -20.15 -0.85 4.26
C ALA A 502 -20.32 -2.28 4.80
N LEU A 503 -19.26 -2.88 5.35
CA LEU A 503 -19.32 -4.19 6.02
C LEU A 503 -20.11 -4.15 7.33
N LEU A 504 -20.12 -3.06 8.08
CA LEU A 504 -20.82 -2.94 9.36
C LEU A 504 -22.30 -2.52 9.23
N THR A 505 -22.73 -2.06 8.05
CA THR A 505 -24.10 -1.57 7.83
C THR A 505 -25.10 -2.73 7.74
N PRO A 506 -26.03 -2.91 8.69
CA PRO A 506 -26.92 -4.08 8.77
C PRO A 506 -27.86 -4.24 7.57
N ASP A 507 -28.24 -3.14 6.93
CA ASP A 507 -29.16 -3.15 5.79
C ASP A 507 -28.60 -3.92 4.59
N LEU A 508 -27.27 -3.95 4.44
CA LEU A 508 -26.59 -4.73 3.40
C LEU A 508 -26.56 -6.23 3.70
N TRP A 509 -26.75 -6.65 4.96
CA TRP A 509 -26.75 -8.06 5.37
C TRP A 509 -28.11 -8.73 5.21
N ARG A 510 -29.18 -7.94 5.08
CA ARG A 510 -30.57 -8.43 4.96
C ARG A 510 -31.04 -8.63 3.52
N SER A 511 -30.32 -8.06 2.54
CA SER A 511 -30.53 -8.22 1.09
C SER A 511 -29.74 -9.39 0.54
#